data_AF-A0A382JBR9-F1
#
_entry.id   AF-A0A382JBR9-F1
#
_cell.length_a   1.000
_cell.length_b   1.000
_cell.length_c   1.000
_cell.angle_alpha   90.00
_cell.angle_beta   90.00
_cell.angle_gamma   90.00
#
_symmetry.space_group_name_H-M   'P 1'
#
loop_
_entity.id
_entity.type
_entity.pdbx_description
1 polymer ?
#
loop_
_entity_poly.entity_id
_entity_poly.type
_entity_poly.pdbx_seq_one_letter_code
_entity_poly.pdbx_strand_id
1 'polypeptide(L)'
;MKKGLILLASATGLVAARAEVVFDESFSYDDGPIIVQATDTWKNHSGTNEQTEVYEGQLILTQANSEDFHAKLAGGPYMKSSGGTMYASFDVEFTELPSGGGSYFAHFRDDGFGYRARIVAQSTGAEG
;
A
#
# COMPACT_ATOMS: atom_id res chain seq x y z
N MET A 1 66.52 -1.07 -12.18
CA MET A 1 65.27 -0.39 -11.76
C MET A 1 64.09 -1.17 -12.34
N LYS A 2 63.43 -2.02 -11.57
CA LYS A 2 62.25 -2.79 -12.03
C LYS A 2 60.99 -1.98 -11.73
N LYS A 3 60.30 -1.49 -12.77
CA LYS A 3 59.01 -0.80 -12.65
C LYS A 3 57.91 -1.87 -12.59
N GLY A 4 57.36 -2.12 -11.41
CA GLY A 4 56.21 -2.99 -11.23
C GLY A 4 54.92 -2.26 -11.63
N LEU A 5 54.17 -2.83 -12.56
CA LEU A 5 52.85 -2.34 -12.95
C LEU A 5 51.81 -2.95 -12.01
N ILE A 6 51.10 -2.11 -11.25
CA ILE A 6 49.95 -2.53 -10.45
C ILE A 6 48.69 -2.27 -11.28
N LEU A 7 48.00 -3.33 -11.71
CA LEU A 7 46.64 -3.23 -12.24
C LEU A 7 45.66 -3.27 -11.06
N LEU A 8 44.96 -2.16 -10.80
CA LEU A 8 43.74 -2.17 -9.99
C LEU A 8 42.60 -2.67 -10.87
N ALA A 9 42.13 -3.90 -10.63
CA ALA A 9 40.88 -4.37 -11.22
C ALA A 9 39.71 -3.81 -10.40
N SER A 10 39.04 -2.79 -10.92
CA SER A 10 37.77 -2.31 -10.39
C SER A 10 36.67 -3.32 -10.71
N ALA A 11 36.27 -4.12 -9.72
CA ALA A 11 35.10 -5.00 -9.84
C ALA A 11 33.83 -4.15 -9.67
N THR A 12 33.25 -3.70 -10.79
CA THR A 12 31.93 -3.06 -10.79
C THR A 12 30.88 -4.15 -10.62
N GLY A 13 30.40 -4.35 -9.38
CA GLY A 13 29.27 -5.24 -9.12
C GLY A 13 28.01 -4.68 -9.77
N LEU A 14 27.38 -5.48 -10.64
CA LEU A 14 26.02 -5.19 -11.12
C LEU A 14 25.05 -5.34 -9.93
N VAL A 15 24.69 -4.23 -9.29
CA VAL A 15 23.59 -4.21 -8.34
C VAL A 15 22.31 -4.15 -9.16
N ALA A 16 21.59 -5.28 -9.24
CA ALA A 16 20.22 -5.25 -9.75
C ALA A 16 19.37 -4.40 -8.79
N ALA A 17 18.80 -3.32 -9.29
CA ALA A 17 17.81 -2.56 -8.55
C ALA A 17 16.60 -3.46 -8.32
N ARG A 18 16.34 -3.82 -7.07
CA ARG A 18 15.12 -4.51 -6.64
C ARG A 18 14.26 -3.52 -5.88
N ALA A 19 12.95 -3.59 -6.09
CA ALA A 19 12.02 -2.85 -5.24
C ALA A 19 12.15 -3.38 -3.80
N GLU A 20 12.19 -2.47 -2.84
CA GLU A 20 12.13 -2.80 -1.42
C GLU A 20 10.67 -2.86 -0.98
N VAL A 21 10.32 -3.84 -0.14
CA VAL A 21 9.01 -3.90 0.50
C VAL A 21 9.02 -2.91 1.65
N VAL A 22 8.21 -1.85 1.53
CA VAL A 22 8.14 -0.74 2.49
C VAL A 22 6.91 -0.80 3.39
N PHE A 23 6.00 -1.71 3.05
CA PHE A 23 4.80 -2.04 3.81
C PHE A 23 4.33 -3.43 3.38
N ASP A 24 4.02 -4.26 4.36
CA ASP A 24 3.46 -5.61 4.22
C ASP A 24 2.38 -5.74 5.28
N GLU A 25 1.18 -6.17 4.88
CA GLU A 25 0.04 -6.28 5.79
C GLU A 25 -0.66 -7.61 5.54
N SER A 26 -0.80 -8.38 6.62
CA SER A 26 -1.43 -9.71 6.61
C SER A 26 -2.76 -9.73 7.36
N PHE A 27 -3.12 -8.63 8.04
CA PHE A 27 -4.30 -8.49 8.88
C PHE A 27 -4.42 -9.55 9.98
N SER A 28 -3.29 -10.02 10.51
CA SER A 28 -3.20 -11.01 11.60
C SER A 28 -3.61 -10.48 12.99
N TYR A 29 -4.49 -9.47 13.04
CA TYR A 29 -5.00 -8.87 14.27
C TYR A 29 -6.26 -9.63 14.76
N ASP A 30 -6.66 -9.38 16.01
CA ASP A 30 -7.95 -9.87 16.53
C ASP A 30 -9.12 -9.21 15.77
N ASP A 31 -10.29 -9.88 15.79
CA ASP A 31 -11.49 -9.36 15.14
C ASP A 31 -11.93 -8.00 15.72
N GLY A 32 -12.39 -7.10 14.85
CA GLY A 32 -12.94 -5.79 15.20
C GLY A 32 -12.29 -4.62 14.46
N PRO A 33 -12.60 -3.37 14.84
CA PRO A 33 -12.17 -2.18 14.11
C PRO A 33 -10.66 -2.07 13.89
N ILE A 34 -10.21 -1.93 12.64
CA ILE A 34 -8.79 -1.96 12.29
C ILE A 34 -7.97 -0.89 13.02
N ILE A 35 -8.54 0.30 13.20
CA ILE A 35 -7.86 1.42 13.88
C ILE A 35 -7.73 1.22 15.39
N VAL A 36 -8.52 0.29 15.96
CA VAL A 36 -8.46 -0.13 17.36
C VAL A 36 -7.47 -1.28 17.50
N GLN A 37 -7.61 -2.32 16.67
CA GLN A 37 -6.81 -3.54 16.75
C GLN A 37 -5.35 -3.32 16.33
N ALA A 38 -5.11 -2.41 15.39
CA ALA A 38 -3.80 -2.11 14.84
C ALA A 38 -3.41 -0.64 15.09
N THR A 39 -3.62 -0.15 16.32
CA THR A 39 -3.54 1.29 16.59
C THR A 39 -2.19 1.90 16.23
N ASP A 40 -1.07 1.18 16.36
CA ASP A 40 0.25 1.75 16.03
C ASP A 40 0.50 1.85 14.51
N THR A 41 -0.27 1.12 13.70
CA THR A 41 -0.12 1.06 12.24
C THR A 41 -1.17 1.90 11.53
N TRP A 42 -2.45 1.65 11.82
CA TRP A 42 -3.58 2.18 11.07
C TRP A 42 -4.28 3.31 11.81
N LYS A 43 -4.43 4.45 11.12
CA LYS A 43 -5.10 5.64 11.66
C LYS A 43 -6.20 6.11 10.73
N ASN A 44 -7.37 6.38 11.31
CA ASN A 44 -8.43 7.08 10.60
C ASN A 44 -7.90 8.44 10.11
N HIS A 45 -8.32 8.82 8.92
CA HIS A 45 -8.07 10.13 8.35
C HIS A 45 -9.37 10.86 8.00
N SER A 46 -10.37 10.17 7.46
CA SER A 46 -11.68 10.76 7.20
C SER A 46 -12.82 9.75 7.28
N GLY A 47 -14.05 10.24 7.11
CA GLY A 47 -15.26 9.42 7.27
C GLY A 47 -15.63 9.18 8.73
N THR A 48 -16.49 8.19 8.96
CA THR A 48 -16.86 7.73 10.30
C THR A 48 -15.87 6.67 10.78
N ASN A 49 -15.39 6.80 12.01
CA ASN A 49 -14.44 5.86 12.62
C ASN A 49 -15.07 4.49 12.90
N GLU A 50 -14.21 3.47 12.99
CA GLU A 50 -14.54 2.13 13.49
C GLU A 50 -15.61 1.41 12.67
N GLN A 51 -15.65 1.66 11.36
CA GLN A 51 -16.56 0.97 10.45
C GLN A 51 -15.86 -0.19 9.72
N THR A 52 -14.57 -0.07 9.47
CA THR A 52 -13.75 -1.09 8.82
C THR A 52 -13.12 -1.99 9.86
N GLU A 53 -13.32 -3.29 9.69
CA GLU A 53 -12.96 -4.29 10.69
C GLU A 53 -12.06 -5.36 10.09
N VAL A 54 -11.22 -5.94 10.93
CA VAL A 54 -10.63 -7.26 10.69
C VAL A 54 -11.64 -8.30 11.13
N TYR A 55 -11.82 -9.34 10.32
CA TYR A 55 -12.61 -10.52 10.65
C TYR A 55 -11.95 -11.75 10.07
N GLU A 56 -11.68 -12.76 10.91
CA GLU A 56 -11.04 -14.02 10.53
C GLU A 56 -9.71 -13.82 9.75
N GLY A 57 -8.93 -12.81 10.13
CA GLY A 57 -7.63 -12.50 9.50
C GLY A 57 -7.72 -11.75 8.17
N GLN A 58 -8.87 -11.15 7.86
CA GLN A 58 -9.09 -10.39 6.63
C GLN A 58 -9.62 -9.00 6.95
N LEU A 59 -9.21 -7.99 6.18
CA LEU A 59 -9.83 -6.67 6.23
C LEU A 59 -11.15 -6.69 5.45
N ILE A 60 -12.25 -6.37 6.11
CA ILE A 60 -13.58 -6.36 5.50
C ILE A 60 -13.95 -4.94 5.08
N LEU A 61 -14.09 -4.75 3.77
CA LEU A 61 -14.53 -3.50 3.17
C LEU A 61 -15.95 -3.64 2.64
N THR A 62 -16.78 -2.61 2.84
CA THR A 62 -18.13 -2.54 2.28
C THR A 62 -18.39 -1.16 1.69
N GLN A 63 -19.24 -1.15 0.67
CA GLN A 63 -19.67 0.07 -0.02
C GLN A 63 -20.57 0.98 0.85
N ALA A 64 -21.08 0.46 1.98
CA ALA A 64 -21.91 1.21 2.91
C ALA A 64 -21.09 2.11 3.86
N ASN A 65 -19.80 1.81 4.03
CA ASN A 65 -18.93 2.50 4.97
C ASN A 65 -18.23 3.69 4.32
N SER A 66 -17.89 4.66 5.16
CA SER A 66 -17.23 5.89 4.75
C SER A 66 -15.81 6.03 5.29
N GLU A 67 -15.37 5.09 6.15
CA GLU A 67 -14.09 5.16 6.81
C GLU A 67 -12.93 5.13 5.80
N ASP A 68 -12.08 6.15 5.88
CA ASP A 68 -10.82 6.23 5.15
C ASP A 68 -9.68 6.33 6.17
N PHE A 69 -8.77 5.38 6.11
CA PHE A 69 -7.69 5.20 7.06
C PHE A 69 -6.39 4.87 6.31
N HIS A 70 -5.26 5.04 6.99
CA HIS A 70 -3.94 4.92 6.37
C HIS A 70 -2.91 4.35 7.32
N ALA A 71 -1.90 3.70 6.73
CA ALA A 71 -0.65 3.36 7.38
C ALA A 71 0.47 4.22 6.78
N LYS A 72 1.47 4.55 7.60
CA LYS A 72 2.67 5.23 7.11
C LYS A 72 3.62 4.21 6.50
N LEU A 73 4.14 4.51 5.32
CA LEU A 73 5.15 3.67 4.66
C LEU A 73 6.52 3.92 5.29
N ALA A 74 7.25 2.85 5.62
CA ALA A 74 8.60 2.95 6.15
C ALA A 74 9.52 3.68 5.15
N GLY A 75 10.42 4.54 5.63
CA GLY A 75 11.35 5.28 4.75
C GLY A 75 10.72 6.39 3.90
N GLY A 76 9.41 6.67 4.06
CA GLY A 76 8.76 7.81 3.43
C GLY A 76 9.27 9.18 3.92
N PRO A 77 8.83 10.29 3.28
CA PRO A 77 7.79 10.36 2.25
C PRO A 77 8.30 10.00 0.84
N TYR A 78 7.45 9.33 0.05
CA TYR A 78 7.71 8.97 -1.34
C TYR A 78 7.10 10.01 -2.30
N MET A 79 7.81 11.12 -2.50
CA MET A 79 7.31 12.22 -3.35
C MET A 79 7.35 11.86 -4.84
N LYS A 80 6.39 12.35 -5.62
CA LYS A 80 6.38 12.20 -7.09
C LYS A 80 7.64 12.77 -7.76
N SER A 81 8.20 13.85 -7.20
CA SER A 81 9.38 14.55 -7.73
C SER A 81 10.71 13.86 -7.41
N SER A 82 10.75 12.98 -6.40
CA SER A 82 11.99 12.34 -5.92
C SER A 82 11.95 10.81 -5.93
N GLY A 83 10.79 10.18 -6.10
CA GLY A 83 10.57 8.77 -5.83
C GLY A 83 10.26 7.96 -7.07
N GLY A 84 10.98 6.84 -7.21
CA GLY A 84 10.78 5.84 -8.27
C GLY A 84 9.38 5.23 -8.31
N THR A 85 9.22 4.26 -9.19
CA THR A 85 7.95 3.54 -9.38
C THR A 85 7.56 2.82 -8.10
N MET A 86 6.34 3.07 -7.61
CA MET A 86 5.73 2.28 -6.55
C MET A 86 4.95 1.13 -7.17
N TYR A 87 5.05 -0.03 -6.54
CA TYR A 87 4.31 -1.23 -6.89
C TYR A 87 3.43 -1.60 -5.68
N ALA A 88 2.24 -2.12 -5.97
CA ALA A 88 1.33 -2.67 -4.97
C ALA A 88 0.74 -3.97 -5.52
N SER A 89 0.52 -4.91 -4.62
CA SER A 89 -0.16 -6.18 -4.89
C SER A 89 -1.14 -6.43 -3.75
N PHE A 90 -2.26 -7.06 -4.08
CA PHE A 90 -3.31 -7.37 -3.12
C PHE A 90 -3.84 -8.76 -3.42
N ASP A 91 -4.09 -9.54 -2.38
CA ASP A 91 -4.99 -10.68 -2.44
C ASP A 91 -6.38 -10.16 -2.07
N VAL A 92 -7.27 -10.05 -3.06
CA VAL A 92 -8.58 -9.42 -2.89
C VAL A 92 -9.69 -10.32 -3.45
N GLU A 93 -10.73 -10.51 -2.64
CA GLU A 93 -11.96 -11.19 -3.03
C GLU A 93 -13.09 -10.16 -3.13
N PHE A 94 -13.73 -10.09 -4.29
CA PHE A 94 -14.92 -9.26 -4.50
C PHE A 94 -16.16 -10.16 -4.39
N THR A 95 -16.93 -10.00 -3.32
CA THR A 95 -18.14 -10.80 -3.06
C THR A 95 -19.40 -10.18 -3.68
N GLU A 96 -19.33 -8.92 -4.09
CA GLU A 96 -20.39 -8.19 -4.78
C GLU A 96 -19.80 -7.29 -5.87
N LEU A 97 -20.60 -6.99 -6.90
CA LEU A 97 -20.18 -6.03 -7.92
C LEU A 97 -20.09 -4.62 -7.32
N PRO A 98 -19.05 -3.84 -7.66
CA PRO A 98 -19.01 -2.43 -7.33
C PRO A 98 -20.25 -1.71 -7.87
N SER A 99 -20.89 -0.95 -7.00
CA SER A 99 -22.10 -0.17 -7.23
C SER A 99 -21.80 1.33 -7.10
N GLY A 100 -22.57 2.18 -7.77
CA GLY A 100 -22.30 3.62 -7.83
C GLY A 100 -21.17 3.99 -8.80
N GLY A 101 -20.67 5.22 -8.71
CA GLY A 101 -19.71 5.80 -9.65
C GLY A 101 -18.28 5.22 -9.61
N GLY A 102 -18.06 4.08 -8.95
CA GLY A 102 -16.75 3.45 -8.75
C GLY A 102 -15.80 4.35 -7.97
N SER A 103 -15.66 4.12 -6.66
CA SER A 103 -14.59 4.75 -5.87
C SER A 103 -13.33 3.86 -5.91
N TYR A 104 -12.44 4.03 -4.95
CA TYR A 104 -11.26 3.21 -4.75
C TYR A 104 -11.40 2.40 -3.46
N PHE A 105 -10.73 1.25 -3.37
CA PHE A 105 -10.62 0.47 -2.13
C PHE A 105 -9.25 0.64 -1.46
N ALA A 106 -8.27 1.18 -2.17
CA ALA A 106 -6.95 1.50 -1.65
C ALA A 106 -6.36 2.71 -2.37
N HIS A 107 -5.44 3.42 -1.72
CA HIS A 107 -4.79 4.59 -2.29
C HIS A 107 -3.40 4.84 -1.69
N PHE A 108 -2.63 5.65 -2.41
CA PHE A 108 -1.43 6.29 -1.91
C PHE A 108 -1.68 7.79 -1.80
N ARG A 109 -1.44 8.37 -0.62
CA ARG A 109 -1.67 9.79 -0.33
C ARG A 109 -0.45 10.50 0.23
N ASP A 110 -0.52 11.83 0.25
CA ASP A 110 0.31 12.68 1.08
C ASP A 110 -0.25 12.81 2.51
N ASP A 111 0.37 13.63 3.36
CA ASP A 111 -0.11 13.87 4.74
C ASP A 111 -1.42 14.70 4.80
N GLY A 112 -1.97 15.13 3.66
CA GLY A 112 -3.28 15.78 3.51
C GLY A 112 -4.24 14.92 2.69
N PHE A 113 -5.06 15.53 1.83
CA PHE A 113 -6.04 14.83 0.99
C PHE A 113 -5.56 14.59 -0.46
N GLY A 114 -4.26 14.76 -0.73
CA GLY A 114 -3.69 14.62 -2.06
C GLY A 114 -3.38 13.15 -2.38
N TYR A 115 -3.99 12.62 -3.44
CA TYR A 115 -3.71 11.25 -3.90
C TYR A 115 -2.60 11.21 -4.94
N ARG A 116 -1.60 10.35 -4.71
CA ARG A 116 -0.60 9.97 -5.73
C ARG A 116 -1.16 8.92 -6.68
N ALA A 117 -1.90 7.95 -6.16
CA ALA A 117 -2.56 6.90 -6.93
C ALA A 117 -3.75 6.33 -6.15
N ARG A 118 -4.69 5.74 -6.89
CA ARG A 118 -5.90 5.10 -6.35
C ARG A 118 -6.11 3.78 -7.08
N ILE A 119 -6.52 2.76 -6.34
CA ILE A 119 -6.82 1.43 -6.86
C ILE A 119 -8.34 1.26 -6.83
N VAL A 120 -8.91 1.06 -8.02
CA VAL A 120 -10.36 1.10 -8.27
C VAL A 120 -10.83 -0.28 -8.70
N ALA A 121 -12.01 -0.67 -8.21
CA ALA A 121 -12.78 -1.78 -8.75
C ALA A 121 -13.98 -1.22 -9.52
N GLN A 122 -14.30 -1.80 -10.68
CA GLN A 122 -15.40 -1.36 -11.54
C GLN A 122 -16.17 -2.56 -12.07
N SER A 123 -17.46 -2.37 -12.33
CA SER A 123 -18.33 -3.40 -12.92
C SER A 123 -18.10 -3.58 -14.43
N THR A 124 -17.53 -2.58 -15.10
CA THR A 124 -17.19 -2.68 -16.52
C THR A 124 -16.15 -3.78 -16.75
N GLY A 125 -16.54 -4.82 -17.49
CA GLY A 125 -15.67 -5.96 -17.79
C GLY A 125 -15.56 -6.99 -16.66
N ALA A 126 -16.41 -6.91 -15.63
CA ALA A 126 -16.57 -8.00 -14.68
C ALA A 126 -17.43 -9.11 -15.30
N GLU A 127 -16.90 -10.32 -15.38
CA GLU A 127 -17.63 -11.54 -15.79
C GLU A 127 -18.14 -12.24 -14.51
N GLY A 128 -19.39 -12.70 -14.52
CA GLY A 128 -20.04 -13.39 -13.39
C GLY A 128 -20.09 -14.89 -13.53
#